data_AF-A0A8T0IYF7-F1
#
_entry.id   AF-A0A8T0IYF7-F1
#
_cell.length_a   1.000
_cell.length_b   1.000
_cell.length_c   1.000
_cell.angle_alpha   90.00
_cell.angle_beta   90.00
_cell.angle_gamma   90.00
#
_symmetry.space_group_name_H-M   'P 1'
#
loop_
_entity.id
_entity.type
_entity.pdbx_description
1 polymer ?
#
loop_
_entity_poly.entity_id
_entity_poly.type
_entity_poly.pdbx_seq_one_letter_code
_entity_poly.pdbx_strand_id
1 'polypeptide(L)'
;MNYDQKPGFLGLSVARNPEDEKKQVWTKLQGLRNAYLEDMIELYGMLTARSNQPMPAEQLQKLKHYKDVLHRMIPYLRVPQDRVPKEFNIDKVDAFEKQIVNIMETFKRRRQGAA
;
A
#
# COMPACT_ATOMS: atom_id res chain seq x y z
N MET A 1 -41.60 30.86 25.50
CA MET A 1 -40.27 30.96 26.14
C MET A 1 -39.30 30.17 25.29
N ASN A 2 -38.29 30.85 24.76
CA ASN A 2 -37.35 30.38 23.74
C ASN A 2 -36.42 29.29 24.30
N TYR A 3 -36.16 28.26 23.51
CA TYR A 3 -35.16 27.23 23.78
C TYR A 3 -33.75 27.82 23.59
N ASP A 4 -33.19 28.42 24.64
CA ASP A 4 -31.75 28.72 24.70
C ASP A 4 -31.00 27.43 25.08
N GLN A 5 -30.85 26.54 24.10
CA GLN A 5 -29.97 25.39 24.23
C GLN A 5 -28.62 25.76 23.63
N LYS A 6 -27.73 26.21 24.52
CA LYS A 6 -26.31 26.42 24.22
C LYS A 6 -25.72 25.16 23.57
N PRO A 7 -24.92 25.29 22.49
CA PRO A 7 -24.19 24.14 21.96
C PRO A 7 -23.15 23.72 23.00
N GLY A 8 -23.40 22.59 23.64
CA GLY A 8 -22.38 21.87 24.38
C GLY A 8 -21.28 21.49 23.41
N PHE A 9 -20.21 22.30 23.39
CA PHE A 9 -18.91 21.91 22.89
C PHE A 9 -18.37 20.83 23.85
N LEU A 10 -18.92 19.63 23.72
CA LEU A 10 -18.22 18.42 24.13
C LEU A 10 -17.02 18.31 23.20
N GLY A 11 -15.90 18.83 23.67
CA GLY A 11 -14.59 18.32 23.33
C GLY A 11 -14.58 16.84 23.69
N LEU A 12 -15.09 16.00 22.78
CA LEU A 12 -14.85 14.58 22.80
C LEU A 12 -13.40 14.42 22.35
N SER A 13 -12.54 14.35 23.36
CA SER A 13 -11.27 13.66 23.32
C SER A 13 -11.36 12.54 22.31
N VAL A 14 -10.56 12.59 21.25
CA VAL A 14 -10.36 11.48 20.34
C VAL A 14 -9.84 10.32 21.19
N ALA A 15 -10.76 9.50 21.68
CA ALA A 15 -10.41 8.23 22.25
C ALA A 15 -9.72 7.49 21.11
N ARG A 16 -8.40 7.29 21.23
CA ARG A 16 -7.64 6.38 20.38
C ARG A 16 -8.19 4.98 20.64
N ASN A 17 -9.33 4.68 20.04
CA ASN A 17 -9.91 3.35 20.09
C ASN A 17 -9.09 2.49 19.12
N PRO A 18 -8.75 1.25 19.50
CA PRO A 18 -8.07 0.31 18.60
C PRO A 18 -8.90 0.01 17.34
N GLU A 19 -10.21 0.27 17.38
CA GLU A 19 -11.10 0.24 16.21
C GLU A 19 -10.82 1.37 15.21
N ASP A 20 -10.47 2.56 15.68
CA ASP A 20 -10.10 3.70 14.84
C ASP A 20 -8.75 3.45 14.16
N GLU A 21 -7.79 2.86 14.89
CA GLU A 21 -6.48 2.50 14.33
C GLU A 21 -6.63 1.46 13.21
N LYS A 22 -7.43 0.41 13.42
CA LYS A 22 -7.76 -0.57 12.37
C LYS A 22 -8.42 0.07 11.16
N LYS A 23 -9.33 1.02 11.38
CA LYS A 23 -10.02 1.74 10.30
C LYS A 23 -9.05 2.64 9.52
N GLN A 24 -8.11 3.30 10.18
CA GLN A 24 -7.06 4.09 9.54
C GLN A 24 -6.13 3.20 8.70
N VAL A 25 -5.63 2.11 9.29
CA VAL A 25 -4.81 1.09 8.62
C VAL A 25 -5.50 0.55 7.36
N TRP A 26 -6.77 0.17 7.48
CA TRP A 26 -7.56 -0.33 6.37
C TRP A 26 -7.82 0.73 5.30
N THR A 27 -8.17 1.95 5.69
CA THR A 27 -8.38 3.07 4.76
C THR A 27 -7.11 3.36 3.97
N LYS A 28 -5.94 3.35 4.63
CA LYS A 28 -4.64 3.57 3.98
C LYS A 28 -4.29 2.42 3.03
N LEU A 29 -4.52 1.17 3.44
CA LEU A 29 -4.40 -0.01 2.58
C LEU A 29 -5.31 0.06 1.34
N GLN A 30 -6.57 0.50 1.48
CA GLN A 30 -7.46 0.70 0.33
C GLN A 30 -6.96 1.82 -0.59
N GLY A 31 -6.43 2.91 -0.04
CA GLY A 31 -5.79 3.97 -0.82
C GLY A 31 -4.60 3.45 -1.62
N LEU A 32 -3.70 2.70 -0.98
CA LEU A 32 -2.56 2.04 -1.63
C LEU A 32 -3.01 1.07 -2.72
N ARG A 33 -4.04 0.28 -2.42
CA ARG A 33 -4.64 -0.63 -3.39
C ARG A 33 -5.14 0.16 -4.60
N ASN A 34 -5.96 1.20 -4.41
CA ASN A 34 -6.52 1.94 -5.53
C ASN A 34 -5.43 2.65 -6.35
N ALA A 35 -4.41 3.19 -5.68
CA ALA A 35 -3.34 3.96 -6.34
C ALA A 35 -2.27 3.08 -7.02
N TYR A 36 -1.92 1.93 -6.42
CA TYR A 36 -0.78 1.13 -6.86
C TYR A 36 -1.16 -0.24 -7.41
N LEU A 37 -2.37 -0.78 -7.17
CA LEU A 37 -2.70 -2.13 -7.63
C LEU A 37 -2.59 -2.28 -9.15
N GLU A 38 -3.04 -1.29 -9.91
CA GLU A 38 -2.91 -1.30 -11.38
C GLU A 38 -1.44 -1.25 -11.82
N ASP A 39 -0.66 -0.29 -11.30
CA ASP A 39 0.79 -0.21 -11.55
C ASP A 39 1.52 -1.50 -11.14
N MET A 40 1.13 -2.14 -10.04
CA MET A 40 1.70 -3.41 -9.58
C MET A 40 1.37 -4.56 -10.52
N ILE A 41 0.14 -4.63 -11.04
CA ILE A 41 -0.26 -5.64 -12.04
C ILE A 41 0.50 -5.42 -13.35
N GLU A 42 0.59 -4.18 -13.82
CA GLU A 42 1.38 -3.81 -14.99
C GLU A 42 2.86 -4.17 -14.79
N LEU A 43 3.45 -3.80 -13.65
CA LEU A 43 4.83 -4.14 -13.30
C LEU A 43 5.02 -5.64 -13.33
N TYR A 44 4.14 -6.42 -12.71
CA TYR A 44 4.22 -7.88 -12.68
C TYR A 44 4.22 -8.49 -14.09
N GLY A 45 3.36 -7.97 -14.98
CA GLY A 45 3.33 -8.34 -16.39
C GLY A 45 4.64 -8.00 -17.10
N MET A 46 5.15 -6.77 -16.92
CA MET A 46 6.40 -6.31 -17.52
C MET A 46 7.61 -7.11 -17.01
N LEU A 47 7.67 -7.41 -15.72
CA LEU A 47 8.69 -8.25 -15.10
C LEU A 47 8.65 -9.66 -15.68
N THR A 48 7.47 -10.22 -15.90
CA THR A 48 7.30 -11.54 -16.50
C THR A 48 7.77 -11.55 -17.96
N ALA A 49 7.41 -10.53 -18.74
CA ALA A 49 7.90 -10.38 -20.12
C ALA A 49 9.43 -10.20 -20.18
N ARG A 50 10.00 -9.35 -19.33
CA ARG A 50 11.46 -9.15 -19.24
C ARG A 50 12.20 -10.38 -18.74
N SER A 51 11.62 -11.13 -17.81
CA SER A 51 12.21 -12.38 -17.32
C SER A 51 12.33 -13.46 -18.39
N ASN A 52 11.57 -13.35 -19.50
CA ASN A 52 11.70 -14.22 -20.66
C ASN A 52 12.78 -13.76 -21.66
N GLN A 53 13.32 -12.54 -21.51
CA GLN A 53 14.42 -12.08 -22.35
C GLN A 53 15.79 -12.47 -21.74
N PRO A 54 16.81 -12.72 -22.58
CA PRO A 54 18.17 -12.98 -22.09
C PRO A 54 18.75 -11.68 -21.49
N MET A 55 18.98 -11.67 -20.19
CA MET A 55 19.50 -10.51 -19.47
C MET A 55 20.48 -10.92 -18.36
N PRO A 56 21.38 -10.02 -17.92
CA PRO A 56 22.40 -10.35 -16.93
C PRO A 56 21.79 -10.83 -15.60
N ALA A 57 22.43 -11.83 -14.99
CA ALA A 57 21.92 -12.52 -13.81
C ALA A 57 21.57 -11.59 -12.64
N GLU A 58 22.33 -10.50 -12.45
CA GLU A 58 22.05 -9.48 -11.43
C GLU A 58 20.72 -8.75 -11.65
N GLN A 59 20.40 -8.42 -12.90
CA GLN A 59 19.13 -7.78 -13.23
C GLN A 59 17.98 -8.78 -13.06
N LEU A 60 18.18 -10.03 -13.49
CA LEU A 60 17.18 -11.09 -13.31
C LEU A 60 16.85 -11.33 -11.83
N GLN A 61 17.87 -11.34 -10.95
CA GLN A 61 17.67 -11.47 -9.50
C GLN A 61 16.85 -10.30 -8.94
N LYS A 62 17.16 -9.07 -9.32
CA LYS A 62 16.36 -7.89 -8.93
C LYS A 62 14.92 -8.00 -9.42
N LEU A 63 14.70 -8.34 -10.70
CA LEU A 63 13.35 -8.51 -11.25
C LEU A 63 12.56 -9.60 -10.51
N LYS A 64 13.18 -10.75 -10.21
CA LYS A 64 12.56 -11.83 -9.44
C LYS A 64 12.19 -11.37 -8.03
N HIS A 65 13.07 -10.61 -7.37
CA HIS A 65 12.79 -10.05 -6.06
C HIS A 65 11.57 -9.12 -6.10
N TYR A 66 11.53 -8.16 -7.02
CA TYR A 66 10.37 -7.27 -7.18
C TYR A 66 9.09 -8.06 -7.51
N LYS A 67 9.18 -9.08 -8.37
CA LYS A 67 8.05 -9.94 -8.73
C LYS A 67 7.51 -10.70 -7.51
N ASP A 68 8.38 -11.28 -6.68
CA ASP A 68 7.99 -11.98 -5.45
C ASP A 68 7.34 -11.02 -4.45
N VAL A 69 7.91 -9.82 -4.28
CA VAL A 69 7.34 -8.79 -3.42
C VAL A 69 5.94 -8.39 -3.89
N LEU A 70 5.75 -8.10 -5.18
CA LEU A 70 4.41 -7.81 -5.72
C LEU A 70 3.43 -8.95 -5.52
N HIS A 71 3.86 -10.19 -5.79
CA HIS A 71 3.03 -11.37 -5.63
C HIS A 71 2.57 -11.56 -4.17
N ARG A 72 3.42 -11.16 -3.20
CA ARG A 72 3.04 -11.11 -1.78
C ARG A 72 2.19 -9.89 -1.46
N MET A 73 2.45 -8.72 -2.04
CA MET A 73 1.75 -7.48 -1.67
C MET A 73 0.32 -7.38 -2.23
N ILE A 74 0.08 -7.82 -3.47
CA ILE A 74 -1.24 -7.79 -4.11
C ILE A 74 -2.33 -8.45 -3.26
N PRO A 75 -2.17 -9.69 -2.74
CA PRO A 75 -3.19 -10.28 -1.88
C PRO A 75 -3.32 -9.56 -0.53
N TYR A 76 -2.25 -8.97 0.00
CA TYR A 76 -2.31 -8.13 1.22
C TYR A 76 -3.10 -6.85 0.99
N LEU A 77 -3.00 -6.23 -0.20
CA LEU A 77 -3.81 -5.07 -0.57
C LEU A 77 -5.29 -5.45 -0.79
N ARG A 78 -5.57 -6.71 -1.14
CA ARG A 78 -6.94 -7.26 -1.29
C ARG A 78 -7.54 -7.79 0.01
N VAL A 79 -6.80 -7.76 1.12
CA VAL A 79 -7.30 -8.23 2.42
C VAL A 79 -8.43 -7.29 2.91
N PRO A 80 -9.61 -7.83 3.26
CA PRO A 80 -10.68 -7.05 3.88
C PRO A 80 -10.31 -6.63 5.30
N GLN A 81 -10.95 -5.58 5.83
CA GLN A 81 -10.70 -5.02 7.16
C GLN A 81 -10.66 -6.09 8.28
N ASP A 82 -11.48 -7.12 8.13
CA ASP A 82 -11.61 -8.23 9.08
C ASP A 82 -10.37 -9.14 9.12
N ARG A 83 -9.67 -9.27 7.99
CA ARG A 83 -8.45 -10.09 7.86
C ARG A 83 -7.16 -9.31 8.07
N VAL A 84 -7.24 -8.01 8.38
CA VAL A 84 -6.06 -7.23 8.77
C VAL A 84 -5.58 -7.74 10.13
N PRO A 85 -4.36 -8.30 10.23
CA PRO A 85 -3.89 -8.85 11.49
C PRO A 85 -3.83 -7.74 12.55
N LYS A 86 -4.16 -8.05 13.80
CA LYS A 86 -4.11 -7.09 14.92
C LYS A 86 -2.70 -6.52 15.15
N GLU A 87 -1.68 -7.22 14.65
CA GLU A 87 -0.29 -6.77 14.64
C GLU A 87 0.07 -5.81 13.50
N PHE A 88 -0.85 -5.54 12.57
CA PHE A 88 -0.68 -4.61 11.46
C PHE A 88 -0.99 -3.18 11.95
N ASN A 89 -0.02 -2.60 12.63
CA ASN A 89 -0.10 -1.22 13.10
C ASN A 89 0.10 -0.25 11.95
N ILE A 90 -0.25 1.03 12.17
CA ILE A 90 -0.08 2.09 11.17
C ILE A 90 1.37 2.21 10.69
N ASP A 91 2.35 1.99 11.57
CA ASP A 91 3.79 1.92 11.25
C ASP A 91 4.12 0.81 10.24
N LYS A 92 3.52 -0.38 10.40
CA LYS A 92 3.75 -1.48 9.45
C LYS A 92 3.14 -1.16 8.09
N VAL A 93 1.96 -0.54 8.07
CA VAL A 93 1.35 -0.06 6.81
C VAL A 93 2.22 1.02 6.18
N ASP A 94 2.79 1.93 6.96
CA ASP A 94 3.65 3.01 6.47
C ASP A 94 4.96 2.48 5.88
N ALA A 95 5.58 1.50 6.55
CA ALA A 95 6.74 0.79 6.02
C ALA A 95 6.39 0.00 4.75
N PHE A 96 5.20 -0.59 4.70
CA PHE A 96 4.70 -1.32 3.54
C PHE A 96 4.42 -0.38 2.35
N GLU A 97 3.80 0.77 2.60
CA GLU A 97 3.61 1.86 1.65
C GLU A 97 4.95 2.32 1.08
N LYS A 98 5.91 2.63 1.94
CA LYS A 98 7.26 3.04 1.50
C LYS A 98 7.94 1.98 0.63
N GLN A 99 7.77 0.70 0.93
CA GLN A 99 8.29 -0.35 0.05
C GLN A 99 7.61 -0.34 -1.31
N ILE A 100 6.29 -0.25 -1.37
CA ILE A 100 5.56 -0.14 -2.63
C ILE A 100 6.05 1.07 -3.42
N VAL A 101 6.06 2.25 -2.79
CA VAL A 101 6.49 3.51 -3.41
C VAL A 101 7.91 3.38 -3.95
N ASN A 102 8.86 2.87 -3.16
CA ASN A 102 10.25 2.72 -3.60
C ASN A 102 10.39 1.78 -4.81
N ILE A 103 9.60 0.69 -4.86
CA ILE A 103 9.56 -0.22 -6.02
C ILE A 103 8.97 0.50 -7.24
N MET A 104 7.87 1.23 -7.06
CA MET A 104 7.19 1.98 -8.12
C MET A 104 8.04 3.15 -8.65
N GLU A 105 8.75 3.87 -7.78
CA GLU A 105 9.70 4.92 -8.16
C GLU A 105 10.88 4.33 -8.94
N THR A 106 11.45 3.22 -8.46
CA THR A 106 12.51 2.50 -9.18
C THR A 106 12.02 2.07 -10.57
N PHE A 107 10.78 1.60 -10.65
CA PHE A 107 10.16 1.24 -11.92
C PHE A 107 9.97 2.44 -12.84
N LYS A 108 9.35 3.52 -12.35
CA LYS A 108 9.13 4.75 -13.12
C LYS A 108 10.46 5.31 -13.62
N ARG A 109 11.49 5.34 -12.77
CA ARG A 109 12.84 5.77 -13.16
C ARG A 109 13.43 4.90 -14.27
N ARG A 110 13.25 3.58 -14.21
CA ARG A 110 13.72 2.65 -15.27
C ARG A 110 12.89 2.75 -16.56
N ARG A 111 11.62 3.14 -16.47
CA ARG A 111 10.75 3.39 -17.63
C ARG A 111 11.03 4.75 -18.29
N GLN A 112 11.35 5.77 -17.51
CA GLN A 112 11.61 7.14 -17.98
C GLN A 112 13.06 7.40 -18.37
N GLY A 113 14.03 6.67 -17.82
CA GLY A 113 15.45 6.73 -18.24
C GLY A 113 15.74 6.06 -19.59
N ALA A 114 14.71 5.82 -20.41
CA ALA A 114 14.80 5.27 -21.77
C ALA A 114 14.31 6.28 -22.83
N ALA A 115 14.31 7.57 -22.49
CA ALA A 115 14.10 8.68 -23.42
C ALA A 115 15.45 9.31 -23.81
#